data_AF-A0A942RKL3-F1
#
_entry.id   AF-A0A942RKL3-F1
#
_cell.length_a   1.000
_cell.length_b   1.000
_cell.length_c   1.000
_cell.angle_alpha   90.00
_cell.angle_beta   90.00
_cell.angle_gamma   90.00
#
_symmetry.space_group_name_H-M   'P 1'
#
loop_
_entity.id
_entity.type
_entity.pdbx_description
1 polymer ?
#
loop_
_entity_poly.entity_id
_entity_poly.type
_entity_poly.pdbx_seq_one_letter_code
_entity_poly.pdbx_strand_id
1 'polypeptide(L)' 'MFLYIVQSDDTLAKISEHFAVSLETIRELNHLENEQDLIPGIILVIPDKTN' A
#
# COMPACT_ATOMS: atom_id res chain seq x y z
N MET A 1 3.03 -12.50 0.31
CA MET A 1 2.01 -11.46 0.18
C MET A 1 1.32 -11.40 1.53
N PHE A 2 1.10 -10.22 2.06
CA PHE A 2 0.48 -10.04 3.38
C PHE A 2 -0.51 -8.88 3.36
N LEU A 3 -1.31 -8.81 4.42
CA LEU A 3 -2.30 -7.77 4.62
C LEU A 3 -1.73 -6.69 5.55
N TYR A 4 -1.88 -5.44 5.16
CA TYR A 4 -1.44 -4.27 5.92
C TYR A 4 -2.64 -3.36 6.21
N ILE A 5 -2.83 -2.96 7.47
CA ILE A 5 -3.89 -2.03 7.86
C ILE A 5 -3.30 -0.62 7.87
N VAL A 6 -3.85 0.26 7.03
CA VAL A 6 -3.41 1.65 6.90
C VAL A 6 -3.61 2.40 8.22
N GLN A 7 -2.60 3.13 8.67
CA GLN A 7 -2.62 3.96 9.87
C GLN A 7 -2.85 5.44 9.54
N SER A 8 -3.20 6.24 10.54
CA SER A 8 -3.54 7.66 10.37
C SER A 8 -2.44 8.55 9.76
N ASP A 9 -1.17 8.16 9.91
CA ASP A 9 -0.01 8.89 9.38
C ASP A 9 0.60 8.24 8.13
N ASP A 10 -0.04 7.19 7.61
CA ASP A 10 0.45 6.50 6.42
C ASP A 10 0.15 7.30 5.16
N THR A 11 1.11 7.26 4.26
CA THR A 11 0.92 7.65 2.87
C THR A 11 1.37 6.49 2.00
N LEU A 12 0.86 6.43 0.77
CA LEU A 12 1.22 5.37 -0.15
C LEU A 12 2.74 5.34 -0.40
N ALA A 13 3.38 6.53 -0.40
CA ALA A 13 4.83 6.68 -0.49
C ALA A 13 5.58 6.06 0.68
N LYS A 14 5.15 6.32 1.93
CA LYS A 14 5.75 5.72 3.12
C LYS A 14 5.60 4.19 3.13
N ILE A 15 4.42 3.70 2.78
CA ILE A 15 4.14 2.26 2.68
C ILE A 15 5.03 1.61 1.61
N SER A 16 5.10 2.22 0.43
CA SER A 16 5.95 1.79 -0.69
C SER A 16 7.42 1.69 -0.30
N GLU A 17 7.95 2.72 0.35
CA GLU A 17 9.34 2.75 0.83
C GLU A 17 9.58 1.70 1.92
N HIS A 18 8.69 1.61 2.90
CA HIS A 18 8.82 0.69 4.03
C HIS A 18 8.87 -0.78 3.59
N PHE A 19 8.04 -1.15 2.61
CA PHE A 19 7.98 -2.52 2.09
C PHE A 19 8.86 -2.74 0.85
N ALA A 20 9.55 -1.69 0.38
CA ALA A 20 10.34 -1.71 -0.85
C ALA A 20 9.57 -2.29 -2.06
N VAL A 21 8.31 -1.90 -2.21
CA VAL A 21 7.41 -2.22 -3.32
C VAL A 21 7.05 -0.92 -4.03
N SER A 22 6.93 -0.91 -5.35
CA SER A 22 6.59 0.32 -6.07
C SER A 22 5.15 0.79 -5.77
N LEU A 23 4.94 2.10 -5.82
CA LEU A 23 3.62 2.73 -5.69
C LEU A 23 2.61 2.12 -6.68
N GLU A 24 3.02 1.98 -7.93
CA GLU A 24 2.19 1.44 -9.01
C GLU A 24 1.71 0.02 -8.69
N THR A 25 2.61 -0.87 -8.24
CA THR A 25 2.23 -2.23 -7.85
C THR A 25 1.24 -2.25 -6.70
N ILE A 26 1.41 -1.39 -5.68
CA ILE A 26 0.45 -1.31 -4.57
C ILE A 26 -0.91 -0.82 -5.09
N ARG A 27 -0.94 0.16 -6.00
CA ARG A 27 -2.18 0.70 -6.57
C ARG A 27 -2.93 -0.33 -7.41
N GLU A 28 -2.22 -0.98 -8.33
CA GLU A 28 -2.82 -1.99 -9.21
C GLU A 28 -3.40 -3.16 -8.42
N LEU A 29 -2.66 -3.63 -7.42
CA LEU A 29 -3.06 -4.79 -6.61
C LEU A 29 -4.26 -4.49 -5.70
N ASN A 30 -4.41 -3.23 -5.29
CA ASN A 30 -5.48 -2.79 -4.38
C ASN A 30 -6.57 -1.97 -5.07
N HIS A 31 -6.52 -1.84 -6.39
CA HIS A 31 -7.43 -1.02 -7.19
C HIS A 31 -7.56 0.43 -6.67
N LEU A 32 -6.44 1.04 -6.26
CA LEU A 32 -6.40 2.43 -5.79
C LEU A 32 -6.31 3.38 -7.00
N GLU A 33 -7.46 3.91 -7.40
CA GLU A 33 -7.58 4.84 -8.52
C GLU A 33 -7.00 6.21 -8.18
N ASN A 34 -7.15 6.66 -6.93
CA ASN A 34 -6.69 7.97 -6.46
C ASN A 34 -6.00 7.88 -5.08
N GLU A 35 -5.12 8.83 -4.77
CA GLU A 35 -4.41 8.87 -3.48
C GLU A 35 -5.35 9.03 -2.28
N GLN A 36 -6.50 9.68 -2.50
CA GLN A 36 -7.56 9.87 -1.51
C GLN A 36 -8.30 8.58 -1.12
N ASP A 37 -8.06 7.48 -1.83
CA ASP A 37 -8.60 6.16 -1.48
C ASP A 37 -7.86 5.52 -0.31
N LEU A 38 -6.69 6.06 0.07
CA LEU A 38 -5.87 5.59 1.18
C LEU A 38 -6.36 6.16 2.53
N ILE A 39 -7.40 5.55 3.07
CA ILE A 39 -8.04 5.97 4.33
C ILE A 39 -7.53 5.09 5.49
N PRO A 40 -7.27 5.65 6.69
CA PRO A 40 -6.90 4.85 7.84
C PRO A 40 -7.93 3.77 8.16
N GLY A 41 -7.46 2.55 8.42
CA GLY A 41 -8.27 1.38 8.73
C GLY A 41 -8.62 0.50 7.52
N ILE A 42 -8.32 0.92 6.28
CA ILE A 42 -8.45 0.01 5.13
C ILE A 42 -7.32 -1.02 5.11
N ILE A 43 -7.58 -2.14 4.45
CA ILE A 43 -6.62 -3.22 4.27
C ILE A 43 -6.03 -3.12 2.88
N LEU A 44 -4.70 -3.07 2.81
CA LEU A 44 -3.94 -3.24 1.58
C LEU A 44 -3.35 -4.64 1.52
N VAL A 45 -3.36 -5.21 0.33
CA VAL A 45 -2.56 -6.35 -0.07
C VAL A 45 -1.20 -5.83 -0.50
N ILE A 46 -0.14 -6.27 0.18
CA ILE A 46 1.23 -5.93 -0.15
C ILE A 46 1.95 -7.21 -0.60
N PRO A 47 2.54 -7.24 -1.81
CA PRO A 47 3.31 -8.41 -2.26
C PRO A 47 4.58 -8.57 -1.41
N ASP A 48 5.04 -9.82 -1.23
CA ASP A 48 6.37 -10.00 -0.67
C ASP A 48 7.37 -9.50 -1.70
N LYS A 49 8.41 -8.80 -1.26
CA LYS A 49 9.55 -8.52 -2.12
C LYS A 49 10.21 -9.85 -2.49
N THR A 50 9.83 -10.41 -3.62
CA THR A 50 10.55 -11.56 -4.21
C THR A 50 11.93 -11.06 -4.58
N ASN A 51 12.95 -11.55 -3.86
CA ASN A 51 14.34 -11.32 -4.20
C ASN A 51 14.72 -12.07 -5.48
#